data_AF-A0A8J5GL36-F1
#
_entry.id   AF-A0A8J5GL36-F1
#
_cell.length_a   1.000
_cell.length_b   1.000
_cell.length_c   1.000
_cell.angle_alpha   90.00
_cell.angle_beta   90.00
_cell.angle_gamma   90.00
#
_symmetry.space_group_name_H-M   'P 1'
#
loop_
_entity.id
_entity.type
_entity.pdbx_description
1 polymer ?
#
loop_
_entity_poly.entity_id
_entity_poly.type
_entity_poly.pdbx_seq_one_letter_code
_entity_poly.pdbx_strand_id
1 'polypeptide(L)'
;MNHIEVLKAVRLRSNCSSGILDGFLLQDGLISLLPRVVDLVSDCDITVIAAGGIVDARGYVAALILGAHGVCLGTRFLATHESFAHPYYKQKLLEYNETNYTNVFGRSRWPGAPHRVLRTPFYTEWRHFPDDENEENQPVIGHSVIHGVPKEIHRFAGTIPNATTTGDLDCMVMYAGEGVGMIKEILPAAEVLRKLIEEAQQIIQQKFSHV
;
A
#
# COMPACT_ATOMS: atom_id res chain seq x y z
N MET A 1 -6.12 -20.90 -18.74
CA MET A 1 -5.33 -20.60 -17.52
C MET A 1 -5.60 -19.14 -17.24
N ASN A 2 -6.46 -18.84 -16.27
CA ASN A 2 -7.04 -17.50 -16.12
C ASN A 2 -5.96 -16.55 -15.58
N HIS A 3 -5.69 -15.46 -16.30
CA HIS A 3 -4.68 -14.47 -15.91
C HIS A 3 -5.30 -13.50 -14.89
N ILE A 4 -4.70 -13.41 -13.70
CA ILE A 4 -5.08 -12.44 -12.67
C ILE A 4 -4.10 -11.27 -12.74
N GLU A 5 -4.60 -10.05 -12.97
CA GLU A 5 -3.80 -8.83 -12.88
C GLU A 5 -4.24 -7.99 -11.68
N VAL A 6 -3.28 -7.71 -10.79
CA VAL A 6 -3.48 -6.83 -9.63
C VAL A 6 -3.00 -5.43 -9.97
N LEU A 7 -3.92 -4.47 -9.97
CA LEU A 7 -3.64 -3.09 -10.36
C LEU A 7 -3.49 -2.17 -9.14
N LYS A 8 -2.24 -1.95 -8.72
CA LYS A 8 -1.62 -0.62 -8.59
C LYS A 8 -0.10 -0.73 -8.36
N ALA A 9 0.65 0.07 -9.13
CA ALA A 9 2.06 0.43 -8.94
C ALA A 9 3.04 -0.75 -8.76
N VAL A 10 3.06 -1.66 -9.72
CA VAL A 10 4.29 -2.37 -10.11
C VAL A 10 4.36 -2.26 -11.62
N ARG A 11 5.53 -1.90 -12.15
CA ARG A 11 5.85 -1.92 -13.57
C ARG A 11 5.58 -3.32 -14.12
N LEU A 12 4.38 -3.56 -14.62
CA LEU A 12 4.04 -4.82 -15.26
C LEU A 12 4.70 -4.80 -16.64
N ARG A 13 5.86 -5.44 -16.76
CA ARG A 13 6.26 -6.00 -18.07
C ARG A 13 5.29 -7.15 -18.35
N SER A 14 4.11 -6.85 -18.89
CA SER A 14 3.31 -7.88 -19.54
C SER A 14 3.74 -7.98 -21.00
N ASN A 15 3.94 -9.20 -21.49
CA ASN A 15 4.19 -9.51 -22.90
C ASN A 15 2.92 -9.30 -23.76
N CYS A 16 2.06 -8.35 -23.39
CA CYS A 16 0.93 -7.97 -24.23
C CYS A 16 1.47 -7.10 -25.36
N SER A 17 1.35 -7.57 -26.60
CA SER A 17 1.89 -6.96 -27.82
C SER A 17 1.30 -5.58 -28.16
N SER A 18 0.36 -5.06 -27.35
CA SER A 18 -0.10 -3.69 -27.38
C SER A 18 0.63 -2.91 -26.28
N GLY A 19 1.69 -2.17 -26.63
CA GLY A 19 2.48 -1.31 -25.72
C GLY A 19 1.73 -0.11 -25.11
N ILE A 20 0.48 -0.30 -24.68
CA ILE A 20 -0.46 0.71 -24.21
C ILE A 20 -0.33 0.94 -22.69
N LEU A 21 0.25 0.00 -21.94
CA LEU A 21 0.37 0.08 -20.48
C LEU A 21 1.65 0.77 -19.98
N ASP A 22 2.61 1.09 -20.86
CA ASP A 22 3.91 1.68 -20.49
C ASP A 22 3.84 3.18 -20.09
N GLY A 23 2.71 3.86 -20.32
CA GLY A 23 2.55 5.31 -20.10
C GLY A 23 1.60 5.71 -18.98
N PHE A 24 0.85 4.77 -18.40
CA PHE A 24 0.04 5.03 -17.22
C PHE A 24 0.88 4.77 -15.98
N LEU A 25 0.38 5.16 -14.80
CA LEU A 25 0.79 4.59 -13.52
C LEU A 25 2.00 5.27 -12.87
N LEU A 26 1.74 6.40 -12.21
CA LEU A 26 2.27 6.62 -10.85
C LEU A 26 1.49 7.71 -10.09
N GLN A 27 0.76 8.60 -10.79
CA GLN A 27 0.07 9.74 -10.17
C GLN A 27 -1.46 9.75 -10.30
N ASP A 28 -2.06 8.90 -11.13
CA ASP A 28 -3.52 8.90 -11.29
C ASP A 28 -4.25 8.26 -10.10
N GLY A 29 -5.33 8.92 -9.66
CA GLY A 29 -6.22 8.40 -8.63
C GLY A 29 -6.97 7.15 -9.09
N LEU A 30 -7.36 6.28 -8.15
CA LEU A 30 -8.04 5.01 -8.49
C LEU A 30 -9.33 5.22 -9.28
N ILE A 31 -10.10 6.25 -8.93
CA ILE A 31 -11.42 6.53 -9.52
C ILE A 31 -11.33 6.79 -11.03
N SER A 32 -10.28 7.49 -11.49
CA SER A 32 -10.09 7.78 -12.92
C SER A 32 -9.34 6.68 -13.65
N LEU A 33 -8.39 6.02 -12.98
CA LEU A 33 -7.55 4.99 -13.59
C LEU A 33 -8.31 3.69 -13.83
N LEU A 34 -9.08 3.23 -12.84
CA LEU A 34 -9.71 1.92 -12.86
C LEU A 34 -10.63 1.67 -14.07
N PRO A 35 -11.63 2.53 -14.38
CA PRO A 35 -12.50 2.29 -15.52
C PRO A 35 -11.73 2.30 -16.85
N ARG A 36 -10.70 3.14 -16.99
CA ARG A 36 -9.85 3.15 -18.20
C ARG A 36 -9.13 1.83 -18.40
N VAL A 37 -8.63 1.24 -17.33
CA VAL A 37 -7.96 -0.07 -17.43
C VAL A 37 -8.97 -1.16 -17.75
N VAL A 38 -10.15 -1.13 -17.11
CA VAL A 38 -11.25 -2.06 -17.41
C VAL A 38 -11.64 -1.99 -18.88
N ASP A 39 -11.83 -0.79 -19.44
CA ASP A 39 -12.16 -0.59 -20.84
C ASP A 39 -11.07 -1.15 -21.77
N LEU A 40 -9.80 -0.92 -21.44
CA LEU A 40 -8.66 -1.38 -22.23
C LEU A 40 -8.54 -2.91 -22.30
N VAL A 41 -9.00 -3.62 -21.27
CA VAL A 41 -8.91 -5.09 -21.20
C VAL A 41 -10.27 -5.77 -21.40
N SER A 42 -11.30 -5.03 -21.77
CA SER A 42 -12.69 -5.52 -21.88
C SER A 42 -12.88 -6.68 -22.86
N ASP A 43 -12.11 -6.69 -23.95
CA ASP A 43 -12.11 -7.76 -24.95
C ASP A 43 -11.20 -8.95 -24.58
N CYS A 44 -10.55 -8.88 -23.41
CA CYS A 44 -9.66 -9.91 -22.90
C CYS A 44 -10.30 -10.62 -21.69
N ASP A 45 -10.08 -11.92 -21.55
CA ASP A 45 -10.49 -12.70 -20.36
C ASP A 45 -9.52 -12.43 -19.19
N ILE A 46 -9.44 -11.18 -18.75
CA ILE A 46 -8.52 -10.70 -17.71
C ILE A 46 -9.32 -10.26 -16.47
N THR A 47 -8.97 -10.84 -15.32
CA THR A 47 -9.53 -10.42 -14.04
C THR A 47 -8.82 -9.17 -13.53
N VAL A 48 -9.60 -8.10 -13.29
CA VAL A 48 -9.13 -6.82 -12.77
C VAL A 48 -9.32 -6.73 -11.26
N ILE A 49 -8.22 -6.62 -10.49
CA ILE A 49 -8.27 -6.37 -9.04
C ILE A 49 -7.80 -4.94 -8.74
N ALA A 50 -8.67 -4.13 -8.11
CA ALA A 50 -8.37 -2.75 -7.76
C ALA A 50 -7.57 -2.64 -6.46
N ALA A 51 -6.50 -1.83 -6.43
CA ALA A 51 -5.71 -1.63 -5.23
C ALA A 51 -5.47 -0.14 -4.92
N GLY A 52 -5.14 0.13 -3.65
CA GLY A 52 -4.69 1.43 -3.15
C GLY A 52 -5.80 2.45 -2.89
N GLY A 53 -5.86 2.93 -1.64
CA GLY A 53 -6.88 3.87 -1.15
C GLY A 53 -8.15 3.18 -0.64
N ILE A 54 -8.28 1.87 -0.83
CA ILE A 54 -9.42 1.06 -0.37
C ILE A 54 -9.16 0.60 1.07
N VAL A 55 -10.09 0.92 1.98
CA VAL A 55 -9.96 0.65 3.41
C VAL A 55 -11.20 -0.04 3.99
N ASP A 56 -12.39 0.31 3.49
CA ASP A 56 -13.67 -0.20 3.96
C ASP A 56 -14.62 -0.51 2.79
N ALA A 57 -15.85 -0.89 3.13
CA ALA A 57 -16.88 -1.32 2.19
C ALA A 57 -17.24 -0.26 1.14
N ARG A 58 -17.11 1.03 1.45
CA ARG A 58 -17.42 2.11 0.50
C ARG A 58 -16.45 2.07 -0.67
N GLY A 59 -15.16 1.93 -0.37
CA GLY A 59 -14.11 1.77 -1.37
C GLY A 59 -14.24 0.47 -2.15
N TYR A 60 -14.65 -0.62 -1.49
CA TYR A 60 -14.90 -1.89 -2.17
C TYR A 60 -16.05 -1.81 -3.17
N VAL A 61 -17.22 -1.32 -2.75
CA VAL A 61 -18.39 -1.15 -3.64
C VAL A 61 -18.07 -0.19 -4.78
N ALA A 62 -17.37 0.92 -4.51
CA ALA A 62 -16.94 1.83 -5.56
C ALA A 62 -16.04 1.14 -6.61
N ALA A 63 -15.10 0.30 -6.18
CA ALA A 63 -14.24 -0.45 -7.11
C ALA A 63 -15.05 -1.44 -7.98
N LEU A 64 -16.03 -2.14 -7.39
CA LEU A 64 -16.91 -3.04 -8.14
C LEU A 64 -17.72 -2.28 -9.20
N ILE A 65 -18.28 -1.12 -8.83
CA ILE A 65 -19.04 -0.26 -9.76
C ILE A 65 -18.17 0.24 -10.92
N LEU A 66 -16.90 0.50 -10.64
CA LEU A 66 -15.91 0.92 -11.65
C LEU A 66 -15.37 -0.25 -12.51
N GLY A 67 -15.93 -1.46 -12.35
CA GLY A 67 -15.62 -2.62 -13.19
C GLY A 67 -14.53 -3.56 -12.65
N ALA A 68 -14.05 -3.36 -11.42
CA ALA A 68 -13.15 -4.34 -10.79
C ALA A 68 -13.91 -5.61 -10.36
N HIS A 69 -13.23 -6.75 -10.41
CA HIS A 69 -13.71 -8.03 -9.93
C HIS A 69 -13.44 -8.25 -8.43
N GLY A 70 -12.54 -7.45 -7.86
CA GLY A 70 -12.14 -7.54 -6.47
C GLY A 70 -11.19 -6.43 -6.08
N VAL A 71 -10.71 -6.50 -4.84
CA VAL A 71 -9.86 -5.46 -4.25
C VAL A 71 -8.66 -6.04 -3.50
N CYS A 72 -7.55 -5.30 -3.51
CA CYS A 72 -6.36 -5.58 -2.72
C CYS A 72 -6.12 -4.45 -1.70
N LEU A 73 -6.15 -4.80 -0.42
CA LEU A 73 -6.03 -3.87 0.70
C LEU A 73 -4.66 -4.03 1.37
N GLY A 74 -3.80 -3.00 1.28
CA GLY A 74 -2.51 -2.97 1.94
C GLY A 74 -2.58 -2.46 3.38
N THR A 75 -2.66 -1.13 3.56
CA THR A 75 -2.62 -0.47 4.88
C THR A 75 -3.66 -1.02 5.86
N ARG A 76 -4.86 -1.40 5.38
CA ARG A 76 -5.92 -1.94 6.24
C ARG A 76 -5.53 -3.29 6.87
N PHE A 77 -4.90 -4.19 6.11
CA PHE A 77 -4.42 -5.46 6.64
C PHE A 77 -3.10 -5.33 7.42
N LEU A 78 -2.31 -4.29 7.15
CA LEU A 78 -1.14 -3.96 7.98
C LEU A 78 -1.55 -3.70 9.43
N ALA A 79 -2.69 -3.01 9.63
CA ALA A 79 -3.34 -2.77 10.92
C ALA A 79 -4.27 -3.92 11.34
N THR A 80 -3.74 -5.15 11.34
CA THR A 80 -4.40 -6.34 11.90
C THR A 80 -3.55 -7.03 12.97
N HIS A 81 -4.13 -7.90 13.79
CA HIS A 81 -3.40 -8.66 14.80
C HIS A 81 -2.34 -9.57 14.17
N GLU A 82 -2.71 -10.25 13.10
CA GLU A 82 -1.94 -11.30 12.41
C GLU A 82 -0.78 -10.73 11.57
N SER A 83 -0.87 -9.46 11.17
CA SER A 83 0.24 -8.77 10.50
C SER A 83 1.53 -8.88 11.32
N PHE A 84 2.63 -9.30 10.68
CA PHE A 84 3.93 -9.41 11.36
C PHE A 84 4.66 -8.05 11.51
N ALA A 85 3.99 -6.95 11.16
CA ALA A 85 4.51 -5.61 11.38
C ALA A 85 4.72 -5.34 12.88
N HIS A 86 5.72 -4.53 13.19
CA HIS A 86 6.03 -4.18 14.57
C HIS A 86 4.81 -3.48 15.22
N PRO A 87 4.45 -3.79 16.49
CA PRO A 87 3.33 -3.13 17.17
C PRO A 87 3.40 -1.60 17.13
N TYR A 88 4.60 -1.04 17.31
CA TYR A 88 4.87 0.40 17.17
C TYR A 88 4.35 0.98 15.85
N TYR A 89 4.68 0.34 14.74
CA TYR A 89 4.28 0.79 13.41
C TYR A 89 2.76 0.69 13.22
N LYS A 90 2.13 -0.40 13.71
CA LYS A 90 0.66 -0.51 13.70
C LYS A 90 0.00 0.63 14.48
N GLN A 91 0.55 1.03 15.63
CA GLN A 91 0.04 2.16 16.40
C GLN A 91 0.19 3.49 15.66
N LYS A 92 1.31 3.72 14.97
CA LYS A 92 1.50 4.93 14.15
C LYS A 92 0.45 5.09 13.05
N LEU A 93 -0.06 3.99 12.49
CA LEU A 93 -1.17 4.03 11.52
C LEU A 93 -2.47 4.58 12.13
N LEU A 94 -2.65 4.51 13.44
CA LEU A 94 -3.81 5.09 14.15
C LEU A 94 -3.57 6.56 14.54
N GLU A 95 -2.32 6.91 14.85
CA GLU A 95 -1.91 8.23 15.31
C GLU A 95 -1.85 9.26 14.18
N TYR A 96 -1.42 8.85 12.98
CA TYR A 96 -1.23 9.74 11.84
C TYR A 96 -2.25 9.48 10.73
N ASN A 97 -2.67 10.56 10.06
CA ASN A 97 -3.69 10.54 9.01
C ASN A 97 -3.18 11.01 7.64
N GLU A 98 -1.92 11.44 7.55
CA GLU A 98 -1.30 11.99 6.34
C GLU A 98 -0.18 11.10 5.82
N THR A 99 -0.01 11.10 4.49
CA THR A 99 1.06 10.38 3.81
C THR A 99 1.70 11.26 2.75
N ASN A 100 2.94 10.97 2.39
CA ASN A 100 3.63 11.64 1.30
C ASN A 100 4.26 10.65 0.34
N TYR A 101 4.29 11.01 -0.94
CA TYR A 101 5.03 10.30 -1.96
C TYR A 101 6.47 10.81 -1.98
N THR A 102 7.44 9.93 -1.81
CA THR A 102 8.84 10.29 -1.57
C THR A 102 9.79 9.23 -2.11
N ASN A 103 11.04 9.61 -2.32
CA ASN A 103 12.13 8.71 -2.67
C ASN A 103 13.19 8.63 -1.56
N VAL A 104 12.92 9.10 -0.34
CA VAL A 104 13.94 9.21 0.72
C VAL A 104 14.44 7.86 1.23
N PHE A 105 13.59 6.83 1.27
CA PHE A 105 13.95 5.53 1.85
C PHE A 105 14.37 4.49 0.79
N GLY A 106 15.33 3.63 1.10
CA GLY A 106 15.66 2.46 0.29
C GLY A 106 16.30 2.76 -1.07
N ARG A 107 16.98 3.91 -1.20
CA ARG A 107 17.55 4.38 -2.47
C ARG A 107 18.67 3.49 -2.98
N SER A 108 19.49 2.89 -2.11
CA SER A 108 20.52 1.93 -2.53
C SER A 108 19.86 0.68 -3.12
N ARG A 109 18.86 0.12 -2.43
CA ARG A 109 18.22 -1.14 -2.86
C ARG A 109 17.27 -0.96 -4.04
N TRP A 110 16.56 0.15 -4.12
CA TRP A 110 15.56 0.45 -5.16
C TRP A 110 15.77 1.85 -5.74
N PRO A 111 16.80 2.05 -6.58
CA PRO A 111 17.08 3.35 -7.18
C PRO A 111 15.92 3.84 -8.05
N GLY A 112 15.50 5.09 -7.83
CA GLY A 112 14.43 5.72 -8.61
C GLY A 112 13.04 5.11 -8.39
N ALA A 113 12.81 4.50 -7.22
CA ALA A 113 11.53 3.87 -6.85
C ALA A 113 10.81 4.65 -5.74
N PRO A 114 10.23 5.83 -6.05
CA PRO A 114 9.47 6.58 -5.07
C PRO A 114 8.24 5.78 -4.63
N HIS A 115 7.91 5.92 -3.35
CA HIS A 115 6.86 5.18 -2.68
C HIS A 115 6.18 6.07 -1.65
N ARG A 116 5.10 5.59 -1.07
CA ARG A 116 4.29 6.38 -0.14
C ARG A 116 4.55 5.99 1.31
N VAL A 117 4.89 6.98 2.12
CA VAL A 117 5.17 6.83 3.54
C VAL A 117 4.21 7.65 4.39
N LEU A 118 4.02 7.22 5.61
CA LEU A 118 3.34 7.97 6.65
C LEU A 118 4.13 9.24 6.98
N ARG A 119 3.44 10.37 7.16
CA ARG A 119 4.09 11.63 7.51
C ARG A 119 4.40 11.67 9.01
N THR A 120 5.49 11.02 9.41
CA THR A 120 6.01 11.04 10.78
C THR A 120 6.83 12.32 11.05
N PRO A 121 7.09 12.67 12.33
CA PRO A 121 8.01 13.76 12.66
C PRO A 121 9.39 13.58 12.03
N PHE A 122 9.97 12.38 12.14
CA PHE A 122 11.24 12.05 11.50
C PHE A 122 11.21 12.28 9.99
N TYR A 123 10.22 11.73 9.28
CA TYR A 123 10.10 11.97 7.85
C TYR A 123 9.96 13.46 7.52
N THR A 124 9.19 14.20 8.31
CA THR A 124 8.94 15.64 8.07
C THR A 124 10.22 16.46 8.17
N GLU A 125 11.07 16.14 9.13
CA GLU A 125 12.39 16.77 9.31
C GLU A 125 13.33 16.43 8.16
N TRP A 126 13.33 15.17 7.70
CA TRP A 126 14.30 14.65 6.74
C TRP A 126 13.78 14.53 5.29
N ARG A 127 12.61 15.08 4.97
CA ARG A 127 11.99 14.95 3.63
C ARG A 127 12.80 15.52 2.47
N HIS A 128 13.77 16.39 2.75
CA HIS A 128 14.68 16.99 1.77
C HIS A 128 16.09 16.38 1.83
N PHE A 129 16.19 15.13 2.29
CA PHE A 129 17.45 14.40 2.35
C PHE A 129 18.12 14.34 0.96
N PRO A 130 19.40 14.76 0.82
CA PRO A 130 20.08 14.95 -0.47
C PRO A 130 19.97 13.71 -1.37
N ASP A 131 19.65 13.90 -2.65
CA ASP A 131 19.34 12.78 -3.57
C ASP A 131 20.53 11.86 -3.87
N ASP A 132 21.75 12.34 -3.66
CA ASP A 132 23.00 11.59 -3.77
C ASP A 132 23.35 10.79 -2.50
N GLU A 133 22.62 11.02 -1.40
CA GLU A 133 22.75 10.22 -0.18
C GLU A 133 21.73 9.07 -0.12
N ASN A 134 22.13 7.97 0.51
CA ASN A 134 21.32 6.77 0.70
C ASN A 134 21.72 6.04 2.00
N GLU A 135 21.04 4.94 2.29
CA GLU A 135 21.22 4.16 3.53
C GLU A 135 22.61 3.53 3.74
N GLU A 136 23.43 3.34 2.71
CA GLU A 136 24.75 2.70 2.82
C GLU A 136 25.75 3.50 3.67
N ASN A 137 25.63 4.84 3.64
CA ASN A 137 26.52 5.75 4.37
C ASN A 137 25.90 6.25 5.69
N GLN A 138 24.83 5.61 6.15
CA GLN A 138 24.05 6.04 7.31
C GLN A 138 24.31 5.12 8.51
N PRO A 139 24.13 5.63 9.75
CA PRO A 139 24.36 4.81 10.93
C PRO A 139 23.37 3.64 10.99
N VAL A 140 23.83 2.53 11.58
CA VAL A 140 22.96 1.44 12.02
C VAL A 140 22.08 1.97 13.16
N ILE A 141 20.77 1.91 12.96
CA ILE A 141 19.76 2.34 13.93
C ILE A 141 19.08 1.17 14.63
N GLY A 142 19.26 -0.06 14.12
CA GLY A 142 18.57 -1.21 14.66
C GLY A 142 18.96 -2.53 14.01
N HIS A 143 18.28 -3.59 14.43
CA HIS A 143 18.46 -4.94 13.92
C HIS A 143 17.10 -5.62 13.71
N SER A 144 17.00 -6.51 12.73
CA SER A 144 15.79 -7.29 12.49
C SER A 144 16.15 -8.65 11.89
N VAL A 145 15.25 -9.64 12.03
CA VAL A 145 15.35 -10.91 11.33
C VAL A 145 14.42 -10.87 10.12
N ILE A 146 15.01 -11.00 8.92
CA ILE A 146 14.28 -10.96 7.64
C ILE A 146 14.48 -12.31 6.94
N HIS A 147 13.39 -13.05 6.74
CA HIS A 147 13.42 -14.40 6.18
C HIS A 147 14.38 -15.35 6.92
N GLY A 148 14.43 -15.24 8.26
CA GLY A 148 15.32 -16.04 9.11
C GLY A 148 16.77 -15.56 9.17
N VAL A 149 17.11 -14.47 8.47
CA VAL A 149 18.48 -13.93 8.44
C VAL A 149 18.54 -12.65 9.30
N PRO A 150 19.41 -12.58 10.31
CA PRO A 150 19.69 -11.33 11.02
C PRO A 150 20.25 -10.27 10.07
N LYS A 151 19.73 -9.05 10.18
CA LYS A 151 20.17 -7.90 9.38
C LYS A 151 20.27 -6.65 10.24
N GLU A 152 21.32 -5.88 9.99
CA GLU A 152 21.43 -4.50 10.44
C GLU A 152 20.45 -3.63 9.65
N ILE A 153 19.87 -2.65 10.35
CA ILE A 153 18.96 -1.66 9.78
C ILE A 153 19.67 -0.32 9.84
N HIS A 154 20.01 0.22 8.67
CA HIS A 154 20.56 1.56 8.54
C HIS A 154 19.44 2.60 8.46
N ARG A 155 19.70 3.81 8.92
CA ARG A 155 18.78 4.93 8.73
C ARG A 155 18.51 5.16 7.24
N PHE A 156 17.27 5.50 6.91
CA PHE A 156 16.74 5.57 5.55
C PHE A 156 16.66 4.24 4.79
N ALA A 157 16.93 3.08 5.42
CA ALA A 157 16.70 1.80 4.75
C ALA A 157 15.22 1.59 4.40
N GLY A 158 14.94 0.94 3.26
CA GLY A 158 13.59 0.56 2.82
C GLY A 158 12.97 -0.62 3.58
N THR A 159 13.56 -1.02 4.71
CA THR A 159 13.08 -2.16 5.51
C THR A 159 12.08 -1.67 6.54
N ILE A 160 10.84 -2.14 6.48
CA ILE A 160 9.82 -1.83 7.49
C ILE A 160 10.12 -2.54 8.82
N PRO A 161 9.71 -1.96 9.96
CA PRO A 161 9.85 -2.64 11.24
C PRO A 161 8.85 -3.81 11.33
N ASN A 162 9.37 -5.00 11.64
CA ASN A 162 8.58 -6.20 11.91
C ASN A 162 8.66 -6.58 13.40
N ALA A 163 7.97 -7.63 13.83
CA ALA A 163 7.91 -8.02 15.24
C ALA A 163 9.27 -8.38 15.89
N THR A 164 10.32 -8.63 15.10
CA THR A 164 11.68 -8.91 15.60
C THR A 164 12.58 -7.67 15.60
N THR A 165 12.11 -6.56 15.03
CA THR A 165 12.92 -5.35 14.89
C THR A 165 13.17 -4.69 16.24
N THR A 166 14.43 -4.32 16.50
CA THR A 166 14.88 -3.61 17.70
C THR A 166 15.70 -2.38 17.30
N GLY A 167 15.84 -1.41 18.22
CA GLY A 167 16.57 -0.15 17.98
C GLY A 167 15.63 1.05 17.83
N ASP A 168 16.06 2.04 17.07
CA ASP A 168 15.33 3.28 16.82
C ASP A 168 14.33 3.11 15.67
N LEU A 169 13.08 2.83 16.04
CA LEU A 169 11.98 2.62 15.11
C LEU A 169 11.43 3.91 14.50
N ASP A 170 11.69 5.08 15.11
CA ASP A 170 11.20 6.37 14.62
C ASP A 170 11.93 6.79 13.34
N CYS A 171 13.18 6.36 13.21
CA CYS A 171 14.02 6.59 12.04
C CYS A 171 13.77 5.60 10.88
N MET A 172 12.88 4.62 11.07
CA MET A 172 12.56 3.60 10.07
C MET A 172 11.42 4.02 9.14
N VAL A 173 11.40 3.43 7.95
CA VAL A 173 10.33 3.67 6.98
C VAL A 173 9.00 3.08 7.46
N MET A 174 7.92 3.85 7.32
CA MET A 174 6.56 3.44 7.62
C MET A 174 5.69 3.65 6.38
N TYR A 175 5.57 2.64 5.51
CA TYR A 175 4.73 2.71 4.33
C TYR A 175 3.24 2.83 4.69
N ALA A 176 2.52 3.70 3.98
CA ALA A 176 1.08 3.84 4.18
C ALA A 176 0.42 4.40 2.93
N GLY A 177 -0.74 3.85 2.56
CA GLY A 177 -1.62 4.44 1.56
C GLY A 177 -2.40 5.65 2.10
N GLU A 178 -2.93 6.48 1.21
CA GLU A 178 -3.69 7.70 1.55
C GLU A 178 -4.94 7.44 2.42
N GLY A 179 -5.48 6.21 2.36
CA GLY A 179 -6.59 5.80 3.22
C GLY A 179 -6.25 5.63 4.70
N VAL A 180 -4.98 5.81 5.12
CA VAL A 180 -4.55 5.60 6.52
C VAL A 180 -5.40 6.38 7.52
N GLY A 181 -5.82 7.61 7.18
CA GLY A 181 -6.69 8.41 8.03
C GLY A 181 -8.06 7.78 8.35
N MET A 182 -8.51 6.78 7.60
CA MET A 182 -9.73 6.02 7.85
C MET A 182 -9.53 4.82 8.77
N ILE A 183 -8.28 4.45 9.08
CA ILE A 183 -7.95 3.32 9.95
C ILE A 183 -7.95 3.81 11.41
N LYS A 184 -8.94 3.36 12.20
CA LYS A 184 -9.15 3.82 13.59
C LYS A 184 -8.93 2.77 14.66
N GLU A 185 -8.70 1.54 14.25
CA GLU A 185 -8.60 0.37 15.13
C GLU A 185 -7.70 -0.67 14.50
N ILE A 186 -7.03 -1.47 15.33
CA ILE A 186 -6.35 -2.71 14.93
C ILE A 186 -7.34 -3.85 15.20
N LEU A 187 -7.62 -4.67 14.19
CA LEU A 187 -8.62 -5.74 14.26
C LEU A 187 -8.03 -7.10 13.90
N PRO A 188 -8.64 -8.21 14.29
CA PRO A 188 -8.39 -9.49 13.63
C PRO A 188 -8.64 -9.39 12.13
N ALA A 189 -7.82 -10.03 11.30
CA ALA A 189 -7.97 -10.02 9.84
C ALA A 189 -9.33 -10.59 9.39
N ALA A 190 -9.83 -11.60 10.11
CA ALA A 190 -11.17 -12.16 9.88
C ALA A 190 -12.29 -11.12 10.08
N GLU A 191 -12.15 -10.28 11.11
CA GLU A 191 -13.12 -9.22 11.41
C GLU A 191 -13.10 -8.11 10.35
N VAL A 192 -11.91 -7.75 9.85
CA VAL A 192 -11.77 -6.82 8.72
C VAL A 192 -12.53 -7.33 7.50
N LEU A 193 -12.35 -8.61 7.13
CA LEU A 193 -13.06 -9.22 6.00
C LEU A 193 -14.57 -9.27 6.23
N ARG A 194 -14.99 -9.69 7.42
CA ARG A 194 -16.40 -9.79 7.79
C ARG A 194 -17.10 -8.44 7.64
N LYS A 195 -16.56 -7.38 8.26
CA LYS A 195 -17.10 -6.01 8.15
C LYS A 195 -17.12 -5.53 6.71
N LEU A 196 -16.03 -5.76 5.96
CA LEU A 196 -15.93 -5.36 4.55
C LEU A 196 -17.06 -5.93 3.69
N ILE A 197 -17.37 -7.22 3.85
CA ILE A 197 -18.39 -7.91 3.05
C ILE A 197 -19.81 -7.56 3.52
N GLU A 198 -20.08 -7.62 4.81
CA GLU A 198 -21.42 -7.33 5.35
C GLU A 198 -21.86 -5.89 5.05
N GLU A 199 -20.98 -4.92 5.29
CA GLU A 199 -21.28 -3.51 5.00
C GLU A 199 -21.41 -3.26 3.49
N ALA A 200 -20.64 -3.96 2.65
CA ALA A 200 -20.77 -3.85 1.20
C ALA A 200 -22.13 -4.37 0.71
N GLN A 201 -22.57 -5.52 1.22
CA GLN A 201 -23.89 -6.06 0.92
C GLN A 201 -25.00 -5.09 1.34
N GLN A 202 -24.88 -4.48 2.53
CA GLN A 202 -25.83 -3.48 3.00
C GLN A 202 -25.87 -2.25 2.09
N ILE A 203 -24.70 -1.72 1.68
CA ILE A 203 -24.62 -0.58 0.75
C ILE A 203 -25.30 -0.92 -0.57
N ILE A 204 -25.02 -2.10 -1.13
CA ILE A 204 -25.60 -2.56 -2.40
C ILE A 204 -27.13 -2.64 -2.28
N GLN A 205 -27.62 -3.31 -1.23
CA GLN A 205 -29.06 -3.49 -1.00
C GLN A 205 -29.79 -2.16 -0.73
N GLN A 206 -29.19 -1.22 -0.02
CA GLN A 206 -29.88 0.03 0.35
C GLN A 206 -29.85 1.07 -0.76
N LYS A 207 -28.77 1.15 -1.53
CA LYS A 207 -28.56 2.24 -2.50
C LYS A 207 -28.87 1.87 -3.95
N PHE A 208 -28.84 0.58 -4.29
CA PHE A 208 -28.92 0.13 -5.69
C PHE A 208 -30.05 -0.88 -5.95
N SER A 209 -30.84 -1.24 -4.94
CA SER A 209 -32.00 -2.14 -5.14
C SER A 209 -33.21 -1.47 -5.81
N HIS A 210 -33.21 -0.14 -5.90
CA HIS A 210 -34.29 0.68 -6.45
C HIS A 210 -33.84 1.55 -7.64
N VAL A 211 -32.64 1.30 -8.16
CA VAL A 211 -32.09 1.98 -9.34
C VAL A 211 -32.31 1.12 -10.57
#